data_AF-A0A378V209-F1
#
_entry.id   AF-A0A378V209-F1
#
_cell.length_a   1.000
_cell.length_b   1.000
_cell.length_c   1.000
_cell.angle_alpha   90.00
_cell.angle_beta   90.00
_cell.angle_gamma   90.00
#
_symmetry.space_group_name_H-M   'P 1'
#
loop_
_entity.id
_entity.type
_entity.pdbx_description
1 polymer ?
#
loop_
_entity_poly.entity_id
_entity_poly.type
_entity_poly.pdbx_seq_one_letter_code
_entity_poly.pdbx_strand_id
1 'polypeptide(L)'
;MHLLNLSFILAVGARAGANTELATEICTKQLIGVAGLGAERIHRALNLPGGIEGAVRVLELHPMFNPSAYVDAEFGPDTVSVQRSPAHEDGSWVALTGPAETRPLRAVVAAVNPHLSVEVIGSDAEWTARVIETEAAAKEFDEVAVTKFSGGASFVFEPRKSLPLTVV
;
A
#
# COMPACT_ATOMS: atom_id res chain seq x y z
N MET A 1 2.47 10.87 -3.96
CA MET A 1 2.05 9.71 -4.77
C MET A 1 0.60 9.79 -5.25
N HIS A 2 -0.34 10.33 -4.45
CA HIS A 2 -1.76 10.42 -4.85
C HIS A 2 -2.02 11.08 -6.20
N LEU A 3 -1.31 12.13 -6.61
CA LEU A 3 -1.50 12.72 -7.94
C LEU A 3 -1.25 11.73 -9.09
N LEU A 4 -0.25 10.86 -8.95
CA LEU A 4 0.02 9.81 -9.93
C LEU A 4 -1.13 8.78 -9.93
N ASN A 5 -1.60 8.38 -8.75
CA ASN A 5 -2.76 7.49 -8.62
C ASN A 5 -4.03 8.09 -9.24
N LEU A 6 -4.34 9.35 -8.95
CA LEU A 6 -5.52 10.02 -9.51
C LEU A 6 -5.43 10.11 -11.04
N SER A 7 -4.26 10.42 -11.59
CA SER A 7 -4.07 10.40 -13.04
C SER A 7 -4.30 9.00 -13.64
N PHE A 8 -3.88 7.94 -12.94
CA PHE A 8 -4.13 6.56 -13.35
C PHE A 8 -5.62 6.21 -13.30
N ILE A 9 -6.32 6.55 -12.21
CA ILE A 9 -7.77 6.34 -12.06
C ILE A 9 -8.54 7.03 -13.20
N LEU A 10 -8.21 8.29 -13.50
CA LEU A 10 -8.83 9.04 -14.60
C LEU A 10 -8.60 8.36 -15.95
N ALA A 11 -7.37 7.89 -16.23
CA ALA A 11 -7.05 7.21 -17.47
C ALA A 11 -7.75 5.85 -17.60
N VAL A 12 -7.81 5.09 -16.52
CA VAL A 12 -8.53 3.80 -16.47
C VAL A 12 -10.02 4.01 -16.64
N GLY A 13 -10.62 4.99 -15.97
CA GLY A 13 -12.03 5.34 -16.13
C GLY A 13 -12.37 5.74 -17.56
N ALA A 14 -11.55 6.61 -18.17
CA ALA A 14 -11.70 6.98 -19.57
C ALA A 14 -11.60 5.78 -20.53
N ARG A 15 -10.76 4.79 -20.21
CA ARG A 15 -10.61 3.56 -21.00
C ARG A 15 -11.77 2.58 -20.80
N ALA A 16 -12.26 2.44 -19.58
CA ALA A 16 -13.34 1.52 -19.23
C ALA A 16 -14.72 2.03 -19.69
N GLY A 17 -14.86 3.34 -19.88
CA GLY A 17 -16.10 3.96 -20.34
C GLY A 17 -17.22 3.77 -19.32
N ALA A 18 -18.35 3.20 -19.75
CA ALA A 18 -19.50 2.96 -18.88
C ALA A 18 -19.31 1.77 -17.92
N ASN A 19 -18.23 0.98 -18.06
CA ASN A 19 -17.97 -0.17 -17.19
C ASN A 19 -17.19 0.26 -15.94
N THR A 20 -17.91 0.79 -14.95
CA THR A 20 -17.35 1.27 -13.69
C THR A 20 -16.75 0.15 -12.84
N GLU A 21 -17.32 -1.05 -12.92
CA GLU A 21 -16.86 -2.22 -12.18
C GLU A 21 -15.46 -2.64 -12.63
N LEU A 22 -15.22 -2.64 -13.95
CA LEU A 22 -13.91 -2.92 -14.53
C LEU A 22 -12.87 -1.87 -14.10
N ALA A 23 -13.25 -0.59 -14.08
CA ALA A 23 -12.35 0.47 -13.64
C ALA A 23 -11.94 0.27 -12.18
N THR A 24 -12.91 0.01 -11.31
CA THR A 24 -12.67 -0.29 -9.88
C THR A 24 -11.79 -1.53 -9.72
N GLU A 25 -12.07 -2.61 -10.45
CA GLU A 25 -11.26 -3.84 -10.39
C GLU A 25 -9.79 -3.57 -10.73
N ILE A 26 -9.54 -2.84 -11.83
CA ILE A 26 -8.18 -2.50 -12.26
C ILE A 26 -7.47 -1.63 -11.21
N CYS A 27 -8.15 -0.61 -10.68
CA CYS A 27 -7.59 0.27 -9.66
C CYS A 27 -7.30 -0.46 -8.35
N THR A 28 -8.19 -1.36 -7.91
CA THR A 28 -7.96 -2.18 -6.73
C THR A 28 -6.78 -3.14 -6.91
N LYS A 29 -6.66 -3.80 -8.06
CA LYS A 29 -5.48 -4.66 -8.36
C LYS A 29 -4.19 -3.86 -8.35
N GLN A 30 -4.19 -2.66 -8.96
CA GLN A 30 -3.06 -1.76 -8.92
C GLN A 30 -2.68 -1.37 -7.49
N LEU A 31 -3.67 -1.06 -6.65
CA LEU A 31 -3.47 -0.74 -5.24
C LEU A 31 -2.87 -1.92 -4.48
N ILE A 32 -3.39 -3.15 -4.63
CA ILE A 32 -2.84 -4.34 -3.94
C ILE A 32 -1.34 -4.50 -4.24
N GLY A 33 -0.95 -4.38 -5.52
CA GLY A 33 0.44 -4.49 -5.92
C GLY A 33 1.33 -3.38 -5.34
N VAL A 34 0.88 -2.12 -5.42
CA VAL A 34 1.63 -0.98 -4.86
C VAL A 34 1.70 -1.04 -3.33
N ALA A 35 0.64 -1.50 -2.67
CA ALA A 35 0.57 -1.63 -1.22
C ALA A 35 1.60 -2.63 -0.71
N GLY A 36 1.64 -3.84 -1.27
CA GLY A 36 2.63 -4.85 -0.86
C GLY A 36 4.06 -4.44 -1.20
N LEU A 37 4.32 -4.03 -2.45
CA LEU A 37 5.68 -3.67 -2.86
C LEU A 37 6.21 -2.42 -2.15
N GLY A 38 5.33 -1.43 -1.94
CA GLY A 38 5.64 -0.21 -1.17
C GLY A 38 6.01 -0.55 0.26
N ALA A 39 5.23 -1.42 0.90
CA ALA A 39 5.48 -1.91 2.25
C ALA A 39 6.84 -2.62 2.37
N GLU A 40 7.16 -3.56 1.48
CA GLU A 40 8.46 -4.26 1.48
C GLU A 40 9.64 -3.29 1.39
N ARG A 41 9.51 -2.27 0.53
CA ARG A 41 10.55 -1.27 0.32
C ARG A 41 10.74 -0.38 1.54
N ILE A 42 9.64 0.10 2.12
CA ILE A 42 9.68 0.94 3.33
C ILE A 42 10.27 0.15 4.50
N HIS A 43 9.77 -1.06 4.73
CA HIS A 43 10.22 -1.96 5.80
C HIS A 43 11.73 -2.20 5.73
N ARG A 44 12.23 -2.57 4.54
CA ARG A 44 13.65 -2.82 4.29
C ARG A 44 14.50 -1.55 4.36
N ALA A 45 14.07 -0.47 3.72
CA ALA A 45 14.87 0.76 3.62
C ALA A 45 15.08 1.43 4.97
N LEU A 46 14.11 1.30 5.88
CA LEU A 46 14.17 1.89 7.23
C LEU A 46 14.56 0.88 8.30
N ASN A 47 14.81 -0.38 7.94
CA ASN A 47 15.14 -1.47 8.86
C ASN A 47 14.16 -1.55 10.05
N LEU A 48 12.87 -1.53 9.74
CA LEU A 48 11.80 -1.56 10.75
C LEU A 48 11.69 -2.95 11.40
N PRO A 49 11.19 -3.05 12.64
CA PRO A 49 10.98 -4.34 13.28
C PRO A 49 10.00 -5.22 12.50
N GLY A 50 10.00 -6.52 12.76
CA GLY A 50 8.94 -7.42 12.31
C GLY A 50 7.70 -7.34 13.21
N GLY A 51 6.71 -8.20 12.96
CA GLY A 51 5.52 -8.30 13.80
C GLY A 51 4.58 -7.10 13.70
N ILE A 52 3.63 -7.03 14.64
CA ILE A 52 2.55 -6.02 14.64
C ILE A 52 3.10 -4.59 14.70
N GLU A 53 4.09 -4.33 15.56
CA GLU A 53 4.71 -3.00 15.70
C GLU A 53 5.29 -2.52 14.35
N GLY A 54 6.04 -3.41 13.68
CA GLY A 54 6.59 -3.14 12.36
C GLY A 54 5.51 -2.87 11.31
N ALA A 55 4.43 -3.65 11.35
CA ALA A 55 3.32 -3.54 10.40
C ALA A 55 2.58 -2.21 10.55
N VAL A 56 2.26 -1.80 11.78
CA VAL A 56 1.67 -0.48 12.06
C VAL A 56 2.61 0.63 11.60
N ARG A 57 3.91 0.53 11.90
CA ARG A 57 4.87 1.56 11.49
C ARG A 57 4.99 1.68 9.97
N VAL A 58 4.89 0.57 9.23
CA VAL A 58 4.84 0.59 7.77
C VAL A 58 3.54 1.22 7.28
N LEU A 59 2.39 0.88 7.87
CA LEU A 59 1.10 1.49 7.53
C LEU A 59 1.15 3.02 7.73
N GLU A 60 1.69 3.50 8.85
CA GLU A 60 1.84 4.93 9.17
C GLU A 60 2.68 5.67 8.12
N LEU A 61 3.71 5.03 7.57
CA LEU A 61 4.59 5.60 6.56
C LEU A 61 4.11 5.38 5.12
N HIS A 62 3.10 4.53 4.93
CA HIS A 62 2.70 4.11 3.59
C HIS A 62 2.05 5.26 2.82
N PRO A 63 2.38 5.48 1.53
CA PRO A 63 1.79 6.54 0.71
C PRO A 63 0.27 6.44 0.52
N MET A 64 -0.35 5.32 0.91
CA MET A 64 -1.80 5.16 0.93
C MET A 64 -2.48 6.01 1.99
N PHE A 65 -1.79 6.28 3.10
CA PHE A 65 -2.29 7.08 4.23
C PHE A 65 -1.63 8.45 4.32
N ASN A 66 -0.83 8.83 3.32
CA ASN A 66 -0.03 10.04 3.35
C ASN A 66 -0.19 10.87 2.08
N PRO A 67 -0.31 12.21 2.19
CA PRO A 67 -0.07 13.00 3.40
C PRO A 67 -1.28 13.08 4.34
N SER A 68 -1.03 13.33 5.64
CA SER A 68 -2.09 13.47 6.67
C SER A 68 -3.04 14.64 6.44
N ALA A 69 -2.63 15.65 5.67
CA ALA A 69 -3.51 16.74 5.25
C ALA A 69 -4.55 16.31 4.19
N TYR A 70 -4.40 15.12 3.61
CA TYR A 70 -5.24 14.62 2.52
C TYR A 70 -5.95 13.32 2.89
N VAL A 71 -5.31 12.46 3.68
CA VAL A 71 -5.90 11.25 4.26
C VAL A 71 -5.96 11.42 5.77
N ASP A 72 -7.16 11.30 6.33
CA ASP A 72 -7.37 11.35 7.78
C ASP A 72 -7.28 9.92 8.35
N ALA A 73 -6.15 9.63 9.00
CA ALA A 73 -5.86 8.34 9.59
C ALA A 73 -5.10 8.49 10.91
N GLU A 74 -5.49 7.70 11.89
CA GLU A 74 -4.84 7.58 13.20
C GLU A 74 -4.26 6.18 13.40
N PHE A 75 -3.09 6.11 14.02
CA PHE A 75 -2.34 4.88 14.21
C PHE A 75 -2.20 4.58 15.70
N GLY A 76 -2.68 3.40 16.12
CA GLY A 76 -2.56 2.87 17.48
C GLY A 76 -1.50 1.76 17.56
N PRO A 77 -1.34 1.08 18.71
CA PRO A 77 -0.32 0.03 18.88
C PRO A 77 -0.45 -1.15 17.91
N ASP A 78 -1.69 -1.51 17.56
CA ASP A 78 -2.04 -2.61 16.66
C ASP A 78 -3.18 -2.25 15.69
N THR A 79 -3.51 -0.96 15.57
CA THR A 79 -4.68 -0.50 14.81
C THR A 79 -4.37 0.65 13.88
N VAL A 80 -5.12 0.74 12.79
CA VAL A 80 -5.26 1.93 11.95
C VAL A 80 -6.73 2.30 11.87
N SER A 81 -7.06 3.53 12.23
CA SER A 81 -8.40 4.09 12.10
C SER A 81 -8.40 5.13 11.01
N VAL A 82 -9.35 5.04 10.08
CA VAL A 82 -9.51 6.00 8.99
C VAL A 82 -10.84 6.71 9.14
N GLN A 83 -10.81 8.01 8.90
CA GLN A 83 -11.98 8.87 8.84
C GLN A 83 -12.17 9.40 7.41
N ARG A 84 -13.39 9.85 7.14
CA ARG A 84 -13.72 10.49 5.86
C ARG A 84 -12.82 11.72 5.67
N SER A 85 -12.24 11.83 4.48
CA SER A 85 -11.24 12.84 4.13
C SER A 85 -11.30 13.19 2.64
N PRO A 86 -10.64 14.27 2.16
CA PRO A 86 -10.63 14.64 0.75
C PRO A 86 -10.18 13.49 -0.18
N ALA A 87 -9.29 12.63 0.30
CA ALA A 87 -8.88 11.42 -0.42
C ALA A 87 -10.02 10.47 -0.81
N HIS A 88 -11.13 10.47 -0.07
CA HIS A 88 -12.33 9.71 -0.39
C HIS A 88 -13.17 10.40 -1.47
N GLU A 89 -13.27 11.72 -1.41
CA GLU A 89 -14.01 12.53 -2.40
C GLU A 89 -13.41 12.40 -3.79
N ASP A 90 -12.08 12.32 -3.86
CA ASP A 90 -11.32 12.12 -5.10
C ASP A 90 -11.23 10.64 -5.54
N GLY A 91 -11.77 9.69 -4.76
CA GLY A 91 -11.72 8.26 -5.06
C GLY A 91 -10.30 7.66 -5.06
N SER A 92 -9.39 8.26 -4.29
CA SER A 92 -7.99 7.83 -4.23
C SER A 92 -7.82 6.51 -3.44
N TRP A 93 -6.59 6.02 -3.28
CA TRP A 93 -6.31 4.70 -2.71
C TRP A 93 -7.09 4.33 -1.44
N VAL A 94 -7.22 5.23 -0.46
CA VAL A 94 -7.93 4.92 0.79
C VAL A 94 -9.43 4.63 0.57
N ALA A 95 -10.03 5.19 -0.48
CA ALA A 95 -11.42 4.92 -0.87
C ALA A 95 -11.63 3.50 -1.42
N LEU A 96 -10.55 2.80 -1.77
CA LEU A 96 -10.55 1.40 -2.23
C LEU A 96 -10.13 0.43 -1.10
N THR A 97 -10.16 0.89 0.14
CA THR A 97 -9.83 0.10 1.33
C THR A 97 -10.94 0.21 2.37
N GLY A 98 -11.20 -0.89 3.06
CA GLY A 98 -12.21 -0.92 4.12
C GLY A 98 -12.70 -2.34 4.37
N PRO A 99 -13.83 -2.50 5.08
CA PRO A 99 -14.41 -3.81 5.37
C PRO A 99 -14.73 -4.65 4.12
N ALA A 100 -15.14 -4.00 3.02
CA ALA A 100 -15.43 -4.66 1.75
C ALA A 100 -14.17 -5.06 0.96
N GLU A 101 -13.02 -4.43 1.24
CA GLU A 101 -11.77 -4.66 0.52
C GLU A 101 -10.56 -4.57 1.46
N THR A 102 -10.19 -5.71 2.05
CA THR A 102 -9.09 -5.79 3.01
C THR A 102 -7.76 -6.17 2.35
N ARG A 103 -7.75 -6.59 1.07
CA ARG A 103 -6.55 -7.12 0.41
C ARG A 103 -5.39 -6.11 0.36
N PRO A 104 -5.61 -4.80 0.11
CA PRO A 104 -4.53 -3.82 0.19
C PRO A 104 -3.86 -3.77 1.56
N LEU A 105 -4.64 -3.75 2.64
CA LEU A 105 -4.13 -3.73 4.01
C LEU A 105 -3.39 -5.03 4.34
N ARG A 106 -3.95 -6.18 3.93
CA ARG A 106 -3.31 -7.49 4.08
C ARG A 106 -1.98 -7.58 3.33
N ALA A 107 -1.89 -6.99 2.12
CA ALA A 107 -0.65 -6.93 1.36
C ALA A 107 0.43 -6.13 2.11
N VAL A 108 0.07 -5.02 2.76
CA VAL A 108 1.02 -4.23 3.58
C VAL A 108 1.53 -5.03 4.78
N VAL A 109 0.65 -5.63 5.58
CA VAL A 109 1.08 -6.32 6.80
C VAL A 109 1.82 -7.63 6.51
N ALA A 110 1.43 -8.35 5.44
CA ALA A 110 2.11 -9.57 5.01
C ALA A 110 3.52 -9.30 4.47
N ALA A 111 3.76 -8.12 3.89
CA ALA A 111 5.09 -7.68 3.47
C ALA A 111 6.06 -7.47 4.65
N VAL A 112 5.54 -7.22 5.85
CA VAL A 112 6.33 -7.12 7.09
C VAL A 112 6.52 -8.50 7.74
N ASN A 113 5.44 -9.25 7.88
CA ASN A 113 5.46 -10.61 8.39
C ASN A 113 4.30 -11.40 7.76
N PRO A 114 4.57 -12.54 7.07
CA PRO A 114 3.53 -13.30 6.38
C PRO A 114 2.51 -13.94 7.34
N HIS A 115 2.78 -13.99 8.65
CA HIS A 115 1.83 -14.43 9.67
C HIS A 115 0.96 -13.30 10.21
N LEU A 116 0.86 -12.17 9.51
CA LEU A 116 -0.04 -11.07 9.86
C LEU A 116 -1.21 -10.96 8.88
N SER A 117 -2.35 -10.55 9.41
CA SER A 117 -3.53 -10.15 8.65
C SER A 117 -4.19 -8.94 9.31
N VAL A 118 -5.32 -8.50 8.77
CA VAL A 118 -6.16 -7.48 9.40
C VAL A 118 -7.59 -7.94 9.58
N GLU A 119 -8.22 -7.50 10.66
CA GLU A 119 -9.67 -7.50 10.85
C GLU A 119 -10.17 -6.06 10.73
N VAL A 120 -11.15 -5.82 9.87
CA VAL A 120 -11.62 -4.47 9.56
C VAL A 120 -13.10 -4.33 9.89
N ILE A 121 -13.44 -3.33 10.68
CA ILE A 121 -14.81 -2.99 11.08
C ILE A 121 -15.14 -1.56 10.68
N GLY A 122 -16.43 -1.26 10.52
CA GLY A 122 -16.92 0.07 10.17
C GLY A 122 -17.62 0.10 8.80
N SER A 123 -17.42 1.18 8.07
CA SER A 123 -17.97 1.47 6.75
C SER A 123 -16.86 1.72 5.73
N ASP A 124 -17.21 1.94 4.46
CA ASP A 124 -16.22 2.13 3.39
C ASP A 124 -15.41 3.44 3.51
N ALA A 125 -15.87 4.42 4.29
CA ALA A 125 -15.18 5.71 4.46
C ALA A 125 -14.82 6.04 5.92
N GLU A 126 -15.21 5.19 6.86
CA GLU A 126 -14.91 5.33 8.27
C GLU A 126 -14.77 3.92 8.86
N TRP A 127 -13.54 3.50 9.11
CA TRP A 127 -13.24 2.13 9.51
C TRP A 127 -12.02 2.05 10.41
N THR A 128 -11.94 0.96 11.17
CA THR A 128 -10.74 0.60 11.93
C THR A 128 -10.29 -0.80 11.53
N ALA A 129 -9.01 -0.91 11.16
CA ALA A 129 -8.33 -2.17 10.93
C ALA A 129 -7.47 -2.50 12.15
N ARG A 130 -7.62 -3.71 12.71
CA ARG A 130 -6.71 -4.28 13.69
C ARG A 130 -5.78 -5.26 13.01
N VAL A 131 -4.47 -5.11 13.22
CA VAL A 131 -3.46 -6.08 12.79
C VAL A 131 -3.47 -7.26 13.74
N ILE A 132 -3.60 -8.47 13.19
CA ILE A 132 -3.68 -9.71 13.95
C ILE A 132 -2.63 -10.71 13.49
N GLU A 133 -2.22 -11.61 14.38
CA GLU A 133 -1.39 -12.77 14.03
C GLU A 133 -2.26 -13.92 13.53
N THR A 134 -1.72 -14.68 12.58
CA THR A 134 -2.36 -15.86 11.99
C THR A 134 -1.44 -17.06 12.01
N GLU A 135 -1.99 -18.25 12.27
CA GLU A 135 -1.19 -19.49 12.32
C GLU A 135 -0.55 -19.82 10.97
N ALA A 136 -1.30 -19.64 9.88
CA ALA A 136 -0.80 -19.89 8.53
C ALA A 136 -0.14 -18.64 7.95
N ALA A 137 0.99 -18.84 7.27
CA ALA A 137 1.61 -17.81 6.45
C ALA A 137 0.71 -17.47 5.25
N ALA A 138 0.47 -16.19 5.02
CA ALA A 138 -0.27 -15.69 3.87
C ALA A 138 0.48 -16.00 2.57
N LYS A 139 -0.26 -16.44 1.56
CA LYS A 139 0.25 -16.49 0.19
C LYS A 139 0.41 -15.06 -0.32
N GLU A 140 1.55 -14.77 -0.96
CA GLU A 140 1.76 -13.50 -1.66
C GLU A 140 0.68 -13.29 -2.74
N PHE A 141 0.17 -12.06 -2.82
CA PHE A 141 -0.79 -11.67 -3.84
C PHE A 141 -0.13 -11.62 -5.22
N ASP A 142 -0.85 -12.08 -6.26
CA ASP A 142 -0.32 -12.13 -7.62
C ASP A 142 0.03 -10.71 -8.13
N GLU A 143 -0.71 -9.68 -7.70
CA GLU A 143 -0.44 -8.27 -8.00
C GLU A 143 0.88 -7.75 -7.41
N VAL A 144 1.36 -8.36 -6.32
CA VAL A 144 2.69 -8.08 -5.76
C VAL A 144 3.75 -8.91 -6.48
N ALA A 145 3.50 -10.21 -6.63
CA ALA A 145 4.42 -11.15 -7.27
C ALA A 145 4.82 -10.71 -8.69
N VAL A 146 3.85 -10.19 -9.47
CA VAL A 146 4.09 -9.78 -10.86
C VAL A 146 5.18 -8.70 -10.99
N THR A 147 5.31 -7.84 -9.98
CA THR A 147 6.31 -6.75 -9.98
C THR A 147 7.74 -7.26 -9.83
N LYS A 148 7.91 -8.48 -9.32
CA LYS A 148 9.22 -9.08 -9.00
C LYS A 148 9.85 -9.82 -10.17
N PHE A 149 9.08 -10.20 -11.20
CA PHE A 149 9.61 -10.94 -12.35
C PHE A 149 10.70 -10.18 -13.13
N SER A 150 10.59 -8.85 -13.23
CA SER A 150 11.56 -8.03 -13.97
C SER A 150 12.87 -7.79 -13.23
N GLY A 151 12.96 -8.14 -11.94
CA GLY A 151 14.08 -7.76 -11.06
C GLY A 151 14.11 -6.27 -10.67
N GLY A 152 13.30 -5.40 -11.28
CA GLY A 152 13.24 -3.98 -10.90
C GLY A 152 12.79 -3.75 -9.45
N ALA A 153 12.03 -4.68 -8.88
CA ALA A 153 11.61 -4.67 -7.48
C ALA A 153 12.77 -4.80 -6.48
N SER A 154 13.87 -5.48 -6.86
CA SER A 154 15.02 -5.78 -6.00
C SER A 154 16.21 -4.84 -6.20
N PHE A 155 16.05 -3.74 -6.96
CA PHE A 155 17.08 -2.71 -7.07
C PHE A 155 17.48 -2.16 -5.70
N VAL A 156 18.78 -1.96 -5.50
CA VAL A 156 19.35 -1.33 -4.32
C VAL A 156 20.27 -0.18 -4.74
N PHE A 157 20.29 0.88 -3.95
CA PHE A 157 21.29 1.93 -4.13
C PHE A 157 22.64 1.41 -3.63
N GLU A 158 23.64 1.44 -4.50
CA GLU A 158 25.02 1.13 -4.14
C GLU A 158 25.85 2.42 -3.98
N PRO A 159 26.81 2.47 -3.05
CA PRO A 159 27.76 3.57 -2.98
C PRO A 159 28.45 3.76 -4.33
N ARG A 160 28.34 4.98 -4.89
CA ARG A 160 29.00 5.32 -6.15
C ARG A 160 30.52 5.19 -5.98
N LYS A 161 31.17 4.35 -6.78
CA LYS A 161 32.62 4.43 -6.97
C LYS A 161 32.92 5.62 -7.87
N SER A 162 33.67 6.61 -7.37
CA SER A 162 34.16 7.70 -8.20
C SER A 162 34.97 7.13 -9.36
N LEU A 163 34.55 7.40 -10.59
CA LEU A 163 35.39 7.20 -11.76
C LEU A 163 36.47 8.29 -11.74
N PRO A 164 37.74 7.98 -12.00
CA PRO A 164 38.77 9.01 -12.11
C PRO A 164 38.38 9.98 -13.23
N LEU A 165 38.00 11.20 -12.85
CA LEU A 165 37.80 12.29 -13.79
C LEU A 165 39.19 12.85 -14.11
N THR A 166 39.80 12.35 -15.17
CA THR A 166 40.98 13.00 -15.74
C THR A 166 40.49 14.13 -16.62
N VAL A 167 40.65 15.37 -16.18
CA VAL A 167 40.49 16.54 -17.05
C VAL A 167 41.75 16.61 -17.92
N VAL A 168 41.58 16.56 -19.25
CA VAL A 168 42.66 16.78 -20.24
C VAL A 168 42.65 18.24 -20.64
#